data_AF-A0A8J6Y2V7-F1
#
_entry.id   AF-A0A8J6Y2V7-F1
#
_cell.length_a   1.000
_cell.length_b   1.000
_cell.length_c   1.000
_cell.angle_alpha   90.00
_cell.angle_beta   90.00
_cell.angle_gamma   90.00
#
_symmetry.space_group_name_H-M   'P 1'
#
loop_
_entity.id
_entity.type
_entity.pdbx_description
1 polymer ?
#
loop_
_entity_poly.entity_id
_entity_poly.type
_entity_poly.pdbx_seq_one_letter_code
_entity_poly.pdbx_strand_id
1 'polypeptide(L)'
;MHRNAARKMQHELPTHLRLFTEQAGKILNEVDSAQRDALQELLDKIEGSVMNHPIIACNRYLNRFAEGVTVPQARHEIQQFSVFAIHFDIAVAKLVANAPTEEAYDERLKILLNEKGIPFKDGFDGELTGQWSPKTVHFTWLQNMGRGLGLKFEDLGKIWIGLPGTVQFVDAVMETFNDRDQSLASGASFAIENWAANALWAPWIAGMEKLNKSLDKKVNLGYLTYHFAEETHHSQSTLNELLGSFQEPWFNQEKFLQGAMTVLNNGPQAYYASQLASIPDKDESWPESAC
;
A
#
# COMPACT_ATOMS: atom_id res chain seq x y z
N MET A 1 20.10 -15.08 -50.04
CA MET A 1 20.70 -14.30 -48.93
C MET A 1 20.04 -12.93 -48.90
N HIS A 2 19.01 -12.74 -48.08
CA HIS A 2 18.50 -11.43 -47.62
C HIS A 2 17.30 -11.70 -46.70
N ARG A 3 17.57 -11.91 -45.41
CA ARG A 3 16.61 -11.63 -44.34
C ARG A 3 17.39 -10.94 -43.23
N ASN A 4 17.49 -9.63 -43.39
CA ASN A 4 17.95 -8.72 -42.37
C ASN A 4 16.88 -8.61 -41.28
N ALA A 5 17.36 -8.69 -40.04
CA ALA A 5 17.00 -7.80 -38.94
C ALA A 5 15.51 -7.47 -38.75
N ALA A 6 14.78 -8.37 -38.09
CA ALA A 6 13.65 -7.99 -37.24
C ALA A 6 14.02 -8.39 -35.80
N ARG A 7 14.84 -7.55 -35.17
CA ARG A 7 15.09 -7.55 -33.72
C ARG A 7 13.77 -7.15 -33.06
N LYS A 8 12.94 -8.13 -32.67
CA LYS A 8 11.79 -7.90 -31.80
C LYS A 8 12.31 -7.31 -30.50
N MET A 9 12.06 -6.03 -30.26
CA MET A 9 12.14 -5.45 -28.92
C MET A 9 11.03 -6.09 -28.10
N GLN A 10 11.35 -7.11 -27.29
CA GLN A 10 10.56 -7.37 -26.10
C GLN A 10 10.74 -6.14 -25.21
N HIS A 11 9.72 -5.30 -25.06
CA HIS A 11 9.74 -4.31 -24.00
C HIS A 11 9.75 -5.06 -22.68
N GLU A 12 10.76 -4.79 -21.87
CA GLU A 12 10.86 -5.32 -20.52
C GLU A 12 9.68 -4.76 -19.70
N LEU A 13 8.98 -5.62 -18.96
CA LEU A 13 7.84 -5.22 -18.16
C LEU A 13 8.26 -4.13 -17.15
N PRO A 14 7.53 -2.99 -17.06
CA PRO A 14 7.79 -1.95 -16.07
C PRO A 14 7.90 -2.51 -14.66
N THR A 15 8.84 -2.01 -13.86
CA THR A 15 9.14 -2.56 -12.53
C THR A 15 7.92 -2.61 -11.62
N HIS A 16 7.07 -1.57 -11.66
CA HIS A 16 5.85 -1.49 -10.83
C HIS A 16 4.77 -2.50 -11.21
N LEU A 17 4.85 -3.12 -12.40
CA LEU A 17 3.90 -4.16 -12.84
C LEU A 17 4.38 -5.58 -12.55
N ARG A 18 5.65 -5.77 -12.18
CA ARG A 18 6.25 -7.11 -12.08
C ARG A 18 5.55 -7.98 -11.05
N LEU A 19 5.35 -7.46 -9.84
CA LEU A 19 4.72 -8.22 -8.76
C LEU A 19 3.25 -8.52 -9.08
N PHE A 20 2.49 -7.49 -9.49
CA PHE A 20 1.10 -7.69 -9.90
C PHE A 20 0.96 -8.73 -11.03
N THR A 21 1.81 -8.66 -12.06
CA THR A 21 1.76 -9.62 -13.19
C THR A 21 2.04 -11.04 -12.72
N GLU A 22 3.00 -11.23 -11.82
CA GLU A 22 3.30 -12.54 -11.24
C GLU A 22 2.11 -13.09 -10.44
N GLN A 23 1.55 -12.28 -9.54
CA GLN A 23 0.44 -12.67 -8.67
C GLN A 23 -0.88 -12.89 -9.43
N ALA A 24 -1.17 -12.02 -10.40
CA ALA A 24 -2.31 -12.17 -11.32
C ALA A 24 -2.20 -13.47 -12.13
N GLY A 25 -0.98 -13.84 -12.55
CA GLY A 25 -0.71 -15.11 -13.21
C GLY A 25 -1.01 -16.33 -12.35
N LYS A 26 -0.85 -16.24 -11.02
CA LYS A 26 -1.18 -17.34 -10.08
C LYS A 26 -2.68 -17.60 -10.07
N ILE A 27 -3.50 -16.56 -9.83
CA ILE A 27 -4.96 -16.72 -9.76
C ILE A 27 -5.59 -17.11 -11.12
N LEU A 28 -5.00 -16.68 -12.25
CA LEU A 28 -5.45 -17.09 -13.58
C LEU A 28 -5.27 -18.59 -13.84
N ASN A 29 -4.31 -19.22 -13.16
CA ASN A 29 -4.06 -20.67 -13.29
C ASN A 29 -4.96 -21.51 -12.38
N GLU A 30 -5.77 -20.88 -11.53
CA GLU A 30 -6.71 -21.56 -10.62
C GLU A 30 -8.11 -21.71 -11.23
N VAL A 31 -8.40 -21.02 -12.32
CA VAL A 31 -9.72 -21.02 -12.99
C VAL A 31 -9.77 -21.86 -14.24
N ASP A 32 -10.97 -22.32 -14.61
CA ASP A 32 -11.20 -23.00 -15.88
C ASP A 32 -11.10 -22.06 -17.10
N SER A 33 -11.10 -22.62 -18.31
CA SER A 33 -10.91 -21.85 -19.54
C SER A 33 -12.00 -20.79 -19.79
N ALA A 34 -13.23 -21.02 -19.35
CA ALA A 34 -14.33 -20.08 -19.58
C ALA A 34 -14.25 -18.88 -18.62
N GLN A 35 -13.89 -19.13 -17.37
CA GLN A 35 -13.67 -18.10 -16.36
C GLN A 35 -12.38 -17.31 -16.61
N ARG A 36 -11.36 -17.96 -17.16
CA ARG A 36 -10.04 -17.36 -17.44
C ARG A 36 -10.13 -16.12 -18.32
N ASP A 37 -10.91 -16.15 -19.38
CA ASP A 37 -11.01 -15.02 -20.32
C ASP A 37 -11.65 -13.79 -19.64
N ALA A 38 -12.72 -14.00 -18.87
CA ALA A 38 -13.40 -12.92 -18.15
C ALA A 38 -12.54 -12.33 -17.02
N LEU A 39 -11.82 -13.17 -16.28
CA LEU A 39 -10.89 -12.74 -15.25
C LEU A 39 -9.69 -12.01 -15.86
N GLN A 40 -9.14 -12.50 -16.97
CA GLN A 40 -8.07 -11.83 -17.70
C GLN A 40 -8.51 -10.43 -18.16
N GLU A 41 -9.71 -10.28 -18.71
CA GLU A 41 -10.23 -8.97 -19.11
C GLU A 41 -10.31 -7.99 -17.93
N LEU A 42 -10.71 -8.46 -16.75
CA LEU A 42 -10.73 -7.64 -15.54
C LEU A 42 -9.31 -7.27 -15.08
N LEU A 43 -8.38 -8.21 -15.10
CA LEU A 43 -6.98 -7.96 -14.73
C LEU A 43 -6.31 -6.97 -15.70
N ASP A 44 -6.60 -7.05 -16.99
CA ASP A 44 -6.12 -6.10 -17.99
C ASP A 44 -6.66 -4.69 -17.71
N LYS A 45 -7.94 -4.56 -17.29
CA LYS A 45 -8.52 -3.27 -16.87
C LYS A 45 -7.86 -2.76 -15.60
N ILE A 46 -7.59 -3.62 -14.62
CA ILE A 46 -6.89 -3.27 -13.37
C ILE A 46 -5.47 -2.79 -13.68
N GLU A 47 -4.74 -3.50 -14.55
CA GLU A 47 -3.40 -3.10 -15.00
C GLU A 47 -3.45 -1.72 -15.67
N GLY A 48 -4.35 -1.56 -16.65
CA GLY A 48 -4.49 -0.34 -17.45
C GLY A 48 -4.97 0.89 -16.68
N SER A 49 -5.53 0.72 -15.48
CA SER A 49 -6.07 1.82 -14.67
C SER A 49 -5.44 1.93 -13.29
N VAL A 50 -5.65 0.93 -12.43
CA VAL A 50 -5.20 0.93 -11.03
C VAL A 50 -3.68 0.82 -10.95
N MET A 51 -3.08 -0.19 -11.58
CA MET A 51 -1.63 -0.40 -11.47
C MET A 51 -0.82 0.66 -12.22
N ASN A 52 -1.40 1.24 -13.28
CA ASN A 52 -0.84 2.39 -13.99
C ASN A 52 -1.26 3.75 -13.41
N HIS A 53 -1.94 3.78 -12.26
CA HIS A 53 -2.21 5.02 -11.55
C HIS A 53 -0.89 5.72 -11.22
N PRO A 54 -0.76 7.05 -11.40
CA PRO A 54 0.51 7.75 -11.22
C PRO A 54 1.17 7.52 -9.85
N ILE A 55 0.37 7.37 -8.79
CA ILE A 55 0.91 7.09 -7.44
C ILE A 55 1.55 5.71 -7.27
N ILE A 56 1.20 4.75 -8.13
CA ILE A 56 1.81 3.41 -8.17
C ILE A 56 2.95 3.39 -9.19
N ALA A 57 2.68 3.85 -10.42
CA ALA A 57 3.60 3.75 -11.52
C ALA A 57 4.79 4.72 -11.44
N CYS A 58 4.59 5.92 -10.90
CA CYS A 58 5.62 6.97 -10.90
C CYS A 58 5.42 7.99 -9.76
N ASN A 59 5.49 7.54 -8.50
CA ASN A 59 5.51 8.46 -7.37
C ASN A 59 6.85 9.23 -7.32
N ARG A 60 6.87 10.42 -7.92
CA ARG A 60 8.06 11.29 -8.02
C ARG A 60 8.55 11.76 -6.66
N TYR A 61 7.64 11.94 -5.69
CA TYR A 61 8.04 12.26 -4.31
C TYR A 61 8.87 11.13 -3.71
N LEU A 62 8.39 9.88 -3.77
CA LEU A 62 9.11 8.74 -3.24
C LEU A 62 10.38 8.41 -4.03
N ASN A 63 10.36 8.59 -5.35
CA ASN A 63 11.56 8.47 -6.18
C ASN A 63 12.66 9.42 -5.70
N ARG A 64 12.31 10.69 -5.45
CA ARG A 64 13.28 11.66 -4.88
C ARG A 64 13.66 11.31 -3.45
N PHE A 65 12.71 10.86 -2.62
CA PHE A 65 12.98 10.42 -1.25
C PHE A 65 14.04 9.31 -1.22
N ALA A 66 13.94 8.34 -2.13
CA ALA A 66 14.88 7.22 -2.25
C ALA A 66 16.32 7.65 -2.56
N GLU A 67 16.50 8.83 -3.15
CA GLU A 67 17.82 9.40 -3.42
C GLU A 67 18.54 9.85 -2.14
N GLY A 68 17.79 10.11 -1.07
CA GLY A 68 18.29 10.50 0.25
C GLY A 68 17.51 11.70 0.80
N VAL A 69 17.37 11.75 2.12
CA VAL A 69 16.61 12.78 2.84
C VAL A 69 17.36 13.31 4.05
N THR A 70 16.97 14.51 4.50
CA THR A 70 17.45 15.11 5.75
C THR A 70 16.62 14.63 6.96
N VAL A 71 17.10 14.89 8.18
CA VAL A 71 16.34 14.59 9.41
C VAL A 71 14.98 15.31 9.44
N PRO A 72 14.87 16.62 9.13
CA PRO A 72 13.57 17.29 9.03
C PRO A 72 12.60 16.62 8.03
N GLN A 73 13.09 16.22 6.86
CA GLN A 73 12.28 15.56 5.83
C GLN A 73 11.79 14.19 6.29
N ALA A 74 12.66 13.38 6.90
CA ALA A 74 12.28 12.08 7.46
C ALA A 74 11.28 12.22 8.62
N ARG A 75 11.46 13.24 9.48
CA ARG A 75 10.48 13.55 10.54
C ARG A 75 9.12 13.90 9.94
N HIS A 76 9.10 14.76 8.92
CA HIS A 76 7.88 15.17 8.24
C HIS A 76 7.12 13.96 7.66
N GLU A 77 7.81 13.05 6.97
CA GLU A 77 7.21 11.81 6.45
C GLU A 77 6.62 10.95 7.56
N ILE A 78 7.40 10.66 8.61
CA ILE A 78 6.96 9.78 9.69
C ILE A 78 5.80 10.37 10.48
N GLN A 79 5.80 11.69 10.73
CA GLN A 79 4.69 12.36 11.41
C GLN A 79 3.39 12.20 10.62
N GLN A 80 3.41 12.47 9.33
CA GLN A 80 2.21 12.44 8.51
C GLN A 80 1.74 11.01 8.23
N PHE A 81 2.64 10.11 7.89
CA PHE A 81 2.29 8.70 7.72
C PHE A 81 1.77 8.07 9.01
N SER A 82 2.27 8.49 10.19
CA SER A 82 1.77 7.95 11.46
C SER A 82 0.31 8.27 11.73
N VAL A 83 -0.23 9.36 11.18
CA VAL A 83 -1.66 9.68 11.25
C VAL A 83 -2.46 8.65 10.46
N PHE A 84 -2.03 8.34 9.23
CA PHE A 84 -2.66 7.27 8.46
C PHE A 84 -2.53 5.92 9.17
N ALA A 85 -1.33 5.52 9.58
CA ALA A 85 -1.05 4.18 10.13
C ALA A 85 -1.94 3.81 11.33
N ILE A 86 -2.13 4.71 12.31
CA ILE A 86 -2.99 4.39 13.47
C ILE A 86 -4.49 4.45 13.15
N HIS A 87 -4.88 5.23 12.14
CA HIS A 87 -6.27 5.31 11.70
C HIS A 87 -6.63 4.16 10.76
N PHE A 88 -5.67 3.60 10.03
CA PHE A 88 -5.85 2.43 9.17
C PHE A 88 -6.49 1.27 9.93
N ASP A 89 -6.06 1.03 11.17
CA ASP A 89 -6.67 0.05 12.10
C ASP A 89 -8.20 0.14 12.18
N ILE A 90 -8.73 1.37 12.24
CA ILE A 90 -10.17 1.61 12.35
C ILE A 90 -10.86 1.33 11.01
N ALA A 91 -10.21 1.70 9.91
CA ALA A 91 -10.75 1.44 8.58
C ALA A 91 -10.78 -0.07 8.27
N VAL A 92 -9.70 -0.81 8.58
CA VAL A 92 -9.68 -2.27 8.43
C VAL A 92 -10.74 -2.92 9.31
N ALA A 93 -10.94 -2.46 10.55
CA ALA A 93 -12.02 -2.97 11.39
C ALA A 93 -13.42 -2.78 10.77
N LYS A 94 -13.66 -1.68 10.05
CA LYS A 94 -14.89 -1.48 9.28
C LYS A 94 -14.98 -2.44 8.09
N LEU A 95 -13.87 -2.67 7.40
CA LEU A 95 -13.79 -3.60 6.27
C LEU A 95 -14.05 -5.05 6.69
N VAL A 96 -13.54 -5.46 7.86
CA VAL A 96 -13.81 -6.77 8.50
C VAL A 96 -15.29 -6.89 8.84
N ALA A 97 -15.86 -5.88 9.50
CA ALA A 97 -17.26 -5.90 9.91
C ALA A 97 -18.25 -5.98 8.73
N ASN A 98 -17.84 -5.49 7.56
CA ASN A 98 -18.63 -5.48 6.35
C ASN A 98 -18.23 -6.58 5.34
N ALA A 99 -17.38 -7.53 5.72
CA ALA A 99 -16.86 -8.52 4.77
C ALA A 99 -17.97 -9.28 4.02
N PRO A 100 -17.90 -9.39 2.68
CA PRO A 100 -18.97 -9.97 1.88
C PRO A 100 -19.01 -11.51 1.92
N THR A 101 -17.90 -12.14 2.28
CA THR A 101 -17.72 -13.60 2.32
C THR A 101 -16.94 -13.98 3.58
N GLU A 102 -17.00 -15.26 3.97
CA GLU A 102 -16.23 -15.80 5.09
C GLU A 102 -14.71 -15.72 4.83
N GLU A 103 -14.30 -16.02 3.60
CA GLU A 103 -12.90 -15.88 3.16
C GLU A 103 -12.39 -14.44 3.31
N ALA A 104 -13.16 -13.45 2.83
CA ALA A 104 -12.81 -12.05 2.98
C ALA A 104 -12.78 -11.64 4.46
N TYR A 105 -13.71 -12.15 5.28
CA TYR A 105 -13.71 -11.89 6.72
C TYR A 105 -12.42 -12.38 7.39
N ASP A 106 -12.00 -13.61 7.10
CA ASP A 106 -10.82 -14.22 7.71
C ASP A 106 -9.53 -13.51 7.30
N GLU A 107 -9.34 -13.23 6.00
CA GLU A 107 -8.15 -12.53 5.50
C GLU A 107 -8.03 -11.12 6.07
N ARG A 108 -9.12 -10.34 6.04
CA ARG A 108 -9.15 -8.98 6.60
C ARG A 108 -8.94 -8.97 8.11
N LEU A 109 -9.45 -9.98 8.82
CA LEU A 109 -9.26 -10.11 10.26
C LEU A 109 -7.80 -10.40 10.60
N LYS A 110 -7.11 -11.25 9.81
CA LYS A 110 -5.67 -11.49 9.98
C LYS A 110 -4.87 -10.20 9.84
N ILE A 111 -5.15 -9.37 8.84
CA ILE A 111 -4.53 -8.05 8.67
C ILE A 111 -4.71 -7.20 9.93
N LEU A 112 -5.96 -7.03 10.40
CA LEU A 112 -6.24 -6.23 11.59
C LEU A 112 -5.51 -6.73 12.84
N LEU A 113 -5.53 -8.05 13.07
CA LEU A 113 -4.93 -8.63 14.26
C LEU A 113 -3.39 -8.60 14.20
N ASN A 114 -2.81 -8.69 13.00
CA ASN A 114 -1.39 -8.50 12.77
C ASN A 114 -0.96 -7.08 13.15
N GLU A 115 -1.65 -6.06 12.63
CA GLU A 115 -1.43 -4.65 12.99
C GLU A 115 -1.51 -4.41 14.51
N LYS A 116 -2.45 -5.12 15.17
CA LYS A 116 -2.64 -5.09 16.63
C LYS A 116 -1.65 -5.95 17.42
N GLY A 117 -0.64 -6.49 16.76
CA GLY A 117 0.53 -7.10 17.39
C GLY A 117 0.41 -8.59 17.67
N ILE A 118 -0.45 -9.30 16.95
CA ILE A 118 -0.43 -10.76 16.93
C ILE A 118 0.33 -11.21 15.68
N PRO A 119 1.60 -11.65 15.80
CA PRO A 119 2.39 -11.98 14.62
C PRO A 119 1.95 -13.32 14.01
N PHE A 120 2.19 -13.46 12.72
CA PHE A 120 2.12 -14.76 12.05
C PHE A 120 3.14 -15.74 12.62
N LYS A 121 2.74 -17.00 12.71
CA LYS A 121 3.65 -18.11 13.01
C LYS A 121 4.09 -18.74 11.69
N ASP A 122 5.40 -18.98 11.55
CA ASP A 122 6.00 -19.65 10.39
C ASP A 122 5.94 -18.86 9.06
N GLY A 123 5.94 -17.52 9.12
CA GLY A 123 5.92 -16.63 7.95
C GLY A 123 4.51 -16.10 7.63
N PHE A 124 4.39 -15.16 6.70
CA PHE A 124 3.13 -14.44 6.41
C PHE A 124 2.04 -15.29 5.75
N ASP A 125 2.38 -16.47 5.21
CA ASP A 125 1.40 -17.45 4.70
C ASP A 125 0.83 -18.35 5.83
N GLY A 126 1.27 -18.13 7.07
CA GLY A 126 0.92 -18.95 8.22
C GLY A 126 -0.31 -18.48 8.99
N GLU A 127 -0.62 -19.21 10.06
CA GLU A 127 -1.71 -18.84 10.97
C GLU A 127 -1.27 -17.75 11.95
N LEU A 128 -2.21 -16.87 12.30
CA LEU A 128 -1.98 -15.75 13.22
C LEU A 128 -2.03 -16.21 14.69
N THR A 129 -1.19 -17.17 15.03
CA THR A 129 -1.16 -17.87 16.32
C THR A 129 -0.05 -17.37 17.26
N GLY A 130 0.63 -16.29 16.90
CA GLY A 130 1.60 -15.64 17.74
C GLY A 130 1.00 -15.12 19.06
N GLN A 131 1.86 -14.82 20.03
CA GLN A 131 1.41 -14.19 21.27
C GLN A 131 1.38 -12.68 21.11
N TRP A 132 0.24 -12.08 21.46
CA TRP A 132 0.11 -10.63 21.52
C TRP A 132 1.15 -10.01 22.47
N SER A 133 1.74 -8.88 22.06
CA SER A 133 2.62 -8.07 22.89
C SER A 133 2.52 -6.60 22.52
N PRO A 134 2.61 -5.65 23.49
CA PRO A 134 2.75 -4.24 23.16
C PRO A 134 3.97 -3.95 22.27
N LYS A 135 4.99 -4.82 22.31
CA LYS A 135 6.21 -4.70 21.52
C LYS A 135 6.07 -5.20 20.09
N THR A 136 4.99 -5.91 19.75
CA THR A 136 4.72 -6.42 18.39
C THR A 136 3.66 -5.60 17.67
N VAL A 137 2.98 -4.68 18.36
CA VAL A 137 2.06 -3.71 17.72
C VAL A 137 2.83 -2.86 16.72
N HIS A 138 2.33 -2.77 15.49
CA HIS A 138 2.98 -2.05 14.39
C HIS A 138 3.21 -0.58 14.71
N PHE A 139 2.20 0.08 15.28
CA PHE A 139 2.33 1.46 15.72
C PHE A 139 3.42 1.65 16.80
N THR A 140 3.69 0.65 17.64
CA THR A 140 4.83 0.71 18.59
C THR A 140 6.16 0.73 17.84
N TRP A 141 6.30 -0.01 16.73
CA TRP A 141 7.50 0.05 15.89
C TRP A 141 7.64 1.40 15.20
N LEU A 142 6.55 1.97 14.69
CA LEU A 142 6.55 3.32 14.10
C LEU A 142 6.96 4.39 15.13
N GLN A 143 6.46 4.29 16.37
CA GLN A 143 6.90 5.14 17.47
C GLN A 143 8.40 4.99 17.77
N ASN A 144 8.92 3.76 17.78
CA ASN A 144 10.35 3.52 17.99
C ASN A 144 11.20 4.16 16.88
N MET A 145 10.73 4.06 15.63
CA MET A 145 11.36 4.74 14.49
C MET A 145 11.35 6.26 14.68
N GLY A 146 10.19 6.84 15.01
CA GLY A 146 10.05 8.28 15.27
C GLY A 146 10.94 8.79 16.42
N ARG A 147 11.05 8.03 17.53
CA ARG A 147 11.97 8.36 18.64
C ARG A 147 13.43 8.43 18.19
N GLY A 148 13.83 7.61 17.21
CA GLY A 148 15.16 7.66 16.60
C GLY A 148 15.47 9.00 15.93
N LEU A 149 14.44 9.74 15.52
CA LEU A 149 14.52 11.09 14.94
C LEU A 149 14.14 12.20 15.94
N GLY A 150 13.99 11.86 17.22
CA GLY A 150 13.61 12.81 18.27
C GLY A 150 12.13 13.22 18.23
N LEU A 151 11.25 12.42 17.63
CA LEU A 151 9.80 12.60 17.74
C LEU A 151 9.28 11.99 19.05
N LYS A 152 8.29 12.65 19.64
CA LYS A 152 7.59 12.19 20.86
C LYS A 152 6.24 11.59 20.49
N PHE A 153 5.56 11.02 21.48
CA PHE A 153 4.24 10.41 21.27
C PHE A 153 3.20 11.43 20.79
N GLU A 154 3.29 12.67 21.26
CA GLU A 154 2.39 13.76 20.91
C GLU A 154 2.57 14.23 19.46
N ASP A 155 3.73 13.92 18.86
CA ASP A 155 4.07 14.27 17.49
C ASP A 155 3.58 13.23 16.47
N LEU A 156 2.92 12.13 16.92
CA LEU A 156 2.59 10.97 16.08
C LEU A 156 1.12 10.55 16.21
N GLY A 157 0.51 10.20 15.08
CA GLY A 157 -0.77 9.51 15.01
C GLY A 157 -1.98 10.34 15.41
N LYS A 158 -1.86 11.67 15.52
CA LYS A 158 -2.99 12.52 15.90
C LYS A 158 -3.62 13.12 14.66
N ILE A 159 -4.92 12.93 14.47
CA ILE A 159 -5.61 13.51 13.29
C ILE A 159 -5.43 15.03 13.19
N TRP A 160 -5.33 15.73 14.33
CA TRP A 160 -5.14 17.18 14.38
C TRP A 160 -3.73 17.67 13.99
N ILE A 161 -2.75 16.77 13.81
CA ILE A 161 -1.45 17.11 13.21
C ILE A 161 -1.39 16.76 11.71
N GLY A 162 -2.43 16.12 11.18
CA GLY A 162 -2.50 15.74 9.77
C GLY A 162 -2.56 16.96 8.85
N LEU A 163 -1.77 16.93 7.79
CA LEU A 163 -1.93 17.85 6.65
C LEU A 163 -3.28 17.60 5.96
N PRO A 164 -3.80 18.56 5.16
CA PRO A 164 -5.05 18.40 4.44
C PRO A 164 -5.14 17.07 3.65
N GLY A 165 -4.10 16.71 2.89
CA GLY A 165 -4.06 15.45 2.16
C GLY A 165 -3.92 14.21 3.04
N THR A 166 -3.30 14.32 4.22
CA THR A 166 -3.24 13.22 5.19
C THR A 166 -4.62 12.95 5.79
N VAL A 167 -5.35 14.00 6.17
CA VAL A 167 -6.72 13.87 6.66
C VAL A 167 -7.63 13.34 5.56
N GLN A 168 -7.51 13.88 4.34
CA GLN A 168 -8.25 13.38 3.18
C GLN A 168 -7.98 11.89 2.92
N PHE A 169 -6.74 11.43 3.11
CA PHE A 169 -6.42 10.02 2.97
C PHE A 169 -7.08 9.16 4.04
N VAL A 170 -7.04 9.58 5.31
CA VAL A 170 -7.76 8.89 6.38
C VAL A 170 -9.26 8.82 6.06
N ASP A 171 -9.87 9.93 5.65
CA ASP A 171 -11.30 10.00 5.33
C ASP A 171 -11.64 9.09 4.13
N ALA A 172 -10.85 9.13 3.06
CA ALA A 172 -11.07 8.32 1.87
C ALA A 172 -11.07 6.82 2.18
N VAL A 173 -10.12 6.33 2.98
CA VAL A 173 -10.06 4.92 3.36
C VAL A 173 -11.23 4.57 4.30
N MET A 174 -11.54 5.43 5.27
CA MET A 174 -12.67 5.22 6.19
C MET A 174 -14.03 5.14 5.49
N GLU A 175 -14.24 5.99 4.50
CA GLU A 175 -15.47 6.06 3.72
C GLU A 175 -15.59 4.85 2.79
N THR A 176 -14.56 4.58 2.00
CA THR A 176 -14.58 3.49 1.01
C THR A 176 -14.63 2.11 1.67
N PHE A 177 -13.89 1.87 2.76
CA PHE A 177 -13.91 0.57 3.46
C PHE A 177 -15.22 0.34 4.22
N ASN A 178 -16.02 1.39 4.41
CA ASN A 178 -17.34 1.34 5.05
C ASN A 178 -18.49 1.50 4.05
N ASP A 179 -18.21 1.41 2.75
CA ASP A 179 -19.26 1.47 1.74
C ASP A 179 -20.14 0.22 1.82
N ARG A 180 -21.42 0.38 1.47
CA ARG A 180 -22.39 -0.72 1.42
C ARG A 180 -22.25 -1.54 0.15
N ASP A 181 -21.74 -0.93 -0.92
CA ASP A 181 -21.38 -1.63 -2.15
C ASP A 181 -20.04 -2.35 -1.94
N GLN A 182 -20.12 -3.67 -1.80
CA GLN A 182 -18.96 -4.51 -1.50
C GLN A 182 -17.95 -4.55 -2.63
N SER A 183 -18.38 -4.29 -3.88
CA SER A 183 -17.42 -4.17 -4.99
C SER A 183 -16.55 -2.93 -4.80
N LEU A 184 -17.16 -1.81 -4.39
CA LEU A 184 -16.45 -0.56 -4.12
C LEU A 184 -15.46 -0.72 -2.95
N ALA A 185 -15.90 -1.31 -1.84
CA ALA A 185 -15.05 -1.54 -0.68
C ALA A 185 -13.88 -2.48 -0.99
N SER A 186 -14.13 -3.61 -1.66
CA SER A 186 -13.07 -4.54 -2.08
C SER A 186 -12.10 -3.91 -3.08
N GLY A 187 -12.60 -3.08 -4.01
CA GLY A 187 -11.76 -2.34 -4.95
C GLY A 187 -10.83 -1.33 -4.26
N ALA A 188 -11.35 -0.63 -3.25
CA ALA A 188 -10.53 0.28 -2.46
C ALA A 188 -9.46 -0.46 -1.66
N SER A 189 -9.80 -1.57 -0.98
CA SER A 189 -8.83 -2.40 -0.28
C SER A 189 -7.75 -2.92 -1.22
N PHE A 190 -8.15 -3.52 -2.36
CA PHE A 190 -7.23 -3.98 -3.40
C PHE A 190 -6.21 -2.89 -3.79
N ALA A 191 -6.67 -1.67 -4.04
CA ALA A 191 -5.81 -0.59 -4.49
C ALA A 191 -4.83 -0.10 -3.42
N ILE A 192 -5.23 -0.09 -2.14
CA ILE A 192 -4.34 0.27 -1.03
C ILE A 192 -3.23 -0.76 -0.86
N GLU A 193 -3.57 -2.05 -0.77
CA GLU A 193 -2.57 -3.11 -0.60
C GLU A 193 -1.62 -3.17 -1.81
N ASN A 194 -2.14 -2.99 -3.03
CA ASN A 194 -1.30 -2.99 -4.23
C ASN A 194 -0.43 -1.72 -4.36
N TRP A 195 -0.89 -0.55 -3.92
CA TRP A 195 -0.03 0.63 -3.82
C TRP A 195 1.09 0.43 -2.80
N ALA A 196 0.77 -0.12 -1.62
CA ALA A 196 1.72 -0.40 -0.56
C ALA A 196 2.81 -1.38 -1.06
N ALA A 197 2.40 -2.50 -1.64
CA ALA A 197 3.31 -3.55 -2.11
C ALA A 197 4.22 -3.11 -3.28
N ASN A 198 3.70 -2.29 -4.21
CA ASN A 198 4.41 -2.00 -5.46
C ASN A 198 5.18 -0.66 -5.46
N ALA A 199 4.80 0.31 -4.61
CA ALA A 199 5.31 1.68 -4.75
C ALA A 199 5.77 2.35 -3.45
N LEU A 200 5.27 1.94 -2.28
CA LEU A 200 5.50 2.67 -1.03
C LEU A 200 6.86 2.35 -0.38
N TRP A 201 7.06 1.10 0.00
CA TRP A 201 8.05 0.77 1.03
C TRP A 201 9.50 0.80 0.53
N ALA A 202 9.77 0.23 -0.65
CA ALA A 202 11.12 0.15 -1.19
C ALA A 202 11.83 1.53 -1.32
N PRO A 203 11.23 2.56 -1.95
CA PRO A 203 11.87 3.88 -2.02
C PRO A 203 12.01 4.55 -0.65
N TRP A 204 11.05 4.36 0.26
CA TRP A 204 11.12 4.91 1.61
C TRP A 204 12.29 4.30 2.40
N ILE A 205 12.43 2.96 2.38
CA ILE A 205 13.56 2.24 2.98
C ILE A 205 14.87 2.77 2.42
N ALA A 206 15.00 2.90 1.09
CA ALA A 206 16.23 3.36 0.44
C ALA A 206 16.65 4.76 0.92
N GLY A 207 15.71 5.70 1.04
CA GLY A 207 15.98 7.04 1.56
C GLY A 207 16.42 7.04 3.02
N MET A 208 15.73 6.24 3.86
CA MET A 208 16.03 6.12 5.28
C MET A 208 17.37 5.40 5.55
N GLU A 209 17.74 4.42 4.73
CA GLU A 209 19.05 3.77 4.81
C GLU A 209 20.19 4.74 4.51
N LYS A 210 20.00 5.64 3.53
CA LYS A 210 20.98 6.69 3.23
C LYS A 210 21.09 7.69 4.38
N LEU A 211 19.97 8.12 4.94
CA LEU A 211 19.97 8.96 6.15
C LEU A 211 20.73 8.27 7.29
N ASN A 212 20.46 6.99 7.55
CA ASN A 212 21.14 6.21 8.60
C ASN A 212 22.66 6.11 8.45
N LYS A 213 23.21 6.25 7.23
CA LYS A 213 24.67 6.29 7.02
C LYS A 213 25.31 7.59 7.53
N SER A 214 24.51 8.66 7.66
CA SER A 214 24.95 9.98 8.13
C SER A 214 24.72 10.24 9.62
N LEU A 215 23.96 9.39 10.31
CA LEU A 215 23.60 9.56 11.72
C LEU A 215 24.54 8.80 12.65
N ASP A 216 24.97 9.43 13.74
CA ASP A 216 25.72 8.77 14.82
C ASP A 216 24.90 7.64 15.47
N LYS A 217 23.60 7.89 15.65
CA LYS A 217 22.63 6.91 16.15
C LYS A 217 21.61 6.60 15.06
N LYS A 218 21.67 5.37 14.55
CA LYS A 218 20.75 4.88 13.52
C LYS A 218 19.31 4.82 14.02
N VAL A 219 18.39 5.19 13.14
CA VAL A 219 16.95 4.98 13.25
C VAL A 219 16.66 3.50 12.99
N ASN A 220 15.80 2.89 13.80
CA ASN A 220 15.35 1.52 13.59
C ASN A 220 14.33 1.46 12.45
N LEU A 221 14.66 0.76 11.37
CA LEU A 221 13.81 0.63 10.17
C LEU A 221 12.88 -0.58 10.20
N GLY A 222 12.80 -1.30 11.32
CA GLY A 222 12.02 -2.54 11.46
C GLY A 222 10.56 -2.42 11.03
N TYR A 223 9.92 -1.28 11.31
CA TYR A 223 8.56 -0.98 10.84
C TYR A 223 8.48 -1.07 9.30
N LEU A 224 9.34 -0.34 8.59
CA LEU A 224 9.36 -0.30 7.13
C LEU A 224 9.72 -1.65 6.52
N THR A 225 10.75 -2.32 7.04
CA THR A 225 11.22 -3.59 6.48
C THR A 225 10.24 -4.73 6.74
N TYR A 226 9.48 -4.69 7.83
CA TYR A 226 8.44 -5.66 8.10
C TYR A 226 7.28 -5.51 7.10
N HIS A 227 6.74 -4.30 6.95
CA HIS A 227 5.64 -4.05 6.01
C HIS A 227 6.08 -4.33 4.58
N PHE A 228 7.30 -3.97 4.16
CA PHE A 228 7.79 -4.34 2.83
C PHE A 228 7.71 -5.85 2.54
N ALA A 229 8.01 -6.69 3.54
CA ALA A 229 7.93 -8.13 3.39
C ALA A 229 6.46 -8.61 3.43
N GLU A 230 5.66 -8.06 4.33
CA GLU A 230 4.26 -8.42 4.55
C GLU A 230 3.34 -8.09 3.36
N GLU A 231 3.56 -6.95 2.73
CA GLU A 231 2.60 -6.37 1.77
C GLU A 231 2.59 -7.11 0.44
N THR A 232 3.63 -7.89 0.17
CA THR A 232 3.62 -8.90 -0.91
C THR A 232 2.54 -9.96 -0.67
N HIS A 233 2.27 -10.31 0.59
CA HIS A 233 1.22 -11.25 0.95
C HIS A 233 -0.15 -10.58 0.92
N HIS A 234 -0.31 -9.38 1.49
CA HIS A 234 -1.59 -8.65 1.43
C HIS A 234 -2.06 -8.39 -0.01
N SER A 235 -1.16 -7.95 -0.89
CA SER A 235 -1.49 -7.77 -2.32
C SER A 235 -1.95 -9.07 -2.99
N GLN A 236 -1.34 -10.22 -2.67
CA GLN A 236 -1.82 -11.53 -3.13
C GLN A 236 -3.18 -11.89 -2.52
N SER A 237 -3.40 -11.68 -1.22
CA SER A 237 -4.68 -11.96 -0.56
C SER A 237 -5.82 -11.16 -1.20
N THR A 238 -5.61 -9.89 -1.56
CA THR A 238 -6.64 -9.11 -2.27
C THR A 238 -6.94 -9.63 -3.69
N LEU A 239 -5.97 -10.25 -4.37
CA LEU A 239 -6.19 -10.95 -5.64
C LEU A 239 -6.98 -12.25 -5.44
N ASN A 240 -6.73 -12.97 -4.35
CA ASN A 240 -7.50 -14.16 -4.00
C ASN A 240 -8.94 -13.78 -3.62
N GLU A 241 -9.13 -12.71 -2.83
CA GLU A 241 -10.46 -12.16 -2.53
C GLU A 241 -11.19 -11.71 -3.81
N LEU A 242 -10.47 -11.10 -4.76
CA LEU A 242 -11.03 -10.75 -6.07
C LEU A 242 -11.45 -12.01 -6.83
N LEU A 243 -10.65 -13.08 -6.78
CA LEU A 243 -10.97 -14.37 -7.39
C LEU A 243 -12.23 -15.00 -6.77
N GLY A 244 -12.39 -14.94 -5.45
CA GLY A 244 -13.62 -15.38 -4.80
C GLY A 244 -14.82 -14.50 -5.16
N SER A 245 -14.61 -13.18 -5.16
CA SER A 245 -15.69 -12.21 -5.36
C SER A 245 -16.16 -12.10 -6.81
N PHE A 246 -15.30 -12.27 -7.83
CA PHE A 246 -15.70 -11.99 -9.22
C PHE A 246 -16.81 -12.92 -9.73
N GLN A 247 -17.00 -14.06 -9.07
CA GLN A 247 -18.02 -15.05 -9.39
C GLN A 247 -19.36 -14.75 -8.71
N GLU A 248 -19.37 -13.84 -7.74
CA GLU A 248 -20.55 -13.56 -6.94
C GLU A 248 -21.55 -12.66 -7.68
N PRO A 249 -22.87 -12.90 -7.54
CA PRO A 249 -23.89 -12.10 -8.22
C PRO A 249 -23.90 -10.61 -7.85
N TRP A 250 -23.36 -10.26 -6.68
CA TRP A 250 -23.27 -8.88 -6.21
C TRP A 250 -22.07 -8.13 -6.80
N PHE A 251 -21.10 -8.84 -7.37
CA PHE A 251 -19.86 -8.24 -7.83
C PHE A 251 -20.08 -7.43 -9.10
N ASN A 252 -19.54 -6.20 -9.08
CA ASN A 252 -19.60 -5.27 -10.18
C ASN A 252 -18.20 -4.71 -10.47
N GLN A 253 -17.67 -5.05 -11.64
CA GLN A 253 -16.33 -4.65 -12.09
C GLN A 253 -16.15 -3.12 -12.14
N GLU A 254 -17.16 -2.38 -12.60
CA GLU A 254 -17.08 -0.92 -12.68
C GLU A 254 -17.01 -0.29 -11.29
N LYS A 255 -17.79 -0.82 -10.34
CA LYS A 255 -17.78 -0.40 -8.93
C LYS A 255 -16.47 -0.73 -8.23
N PHE A 256 -15.90 -1.90 -8.52
CA PHE A 256 -14.58 -2.27 -8.04
C PHE A 256 -13.51 -1.29 -8.51
N LEU A 257 -13.45 -1.02 -9.82
CA LEU A 257 -12.51 -0.04 -10.38
C LEU A 257 -12.79 1.38 -9.85
N GLN A 258 -14.07 1.74 -9.65
CA GLN A 258 -14.45 3.02 -9.05
C GLN A 258 -13.89 3.15 -7.63
N GLY A 259 -14.04 2.12 -6.79
CA GLY A 259 -13.51 2.11 -5.42
C GLY A 259 -11.99 2.23 -5.39
N ALA A 260 -11.32 1.44 -6.21
CA ALA A 260 -9.87 1.48 -6.38
C ALA A 260 -9.36 2.87 -6.77
N MET A 261 -9.95 3.49 -7.79
CA MET A 261 -9.55 4.81 -8.25
C MET A 261 -9.91 5.90 -7.24
N THR A 262 -11.04 5.78 -6.55
CA THR A 262 -11.46 6.77 -5.54
C THR A 262 -10.46 6.84 -4.40
N VAL A 263 -10.03 5.69 -3.87
CA VAL A 263 -9.08 5.66 -2.76
C VAL A 263 -7.67 6.06 -3.18
N LEU A 264 -7.22 5.74 -4.40
CA LEU A 264 -5.90 6.16 -4.88
C LEU A 264 -5.81 7.68 -5.09
N ASN A 265 -6.85 8.28 -5.68
CA ASN A 265 -6.90 9.72 -5.95
C ASN A 265 -7.04 10.55 -4.66
N ASN A 266 -7.99 10.16 -3.79
CA ASN A 266 -8.28 10.91 -2.56
C ASN A 266 -7.41 10.46 -1.39
N GLY A 267 -6.68 9.36 -1.53
CA GLY A 267 -5.79 8.82 -0.53
C GLY A 267 -4.32 9.11 -0.81
N PRO A 268 -3.53 8.11 -1.22
CA PRO A 268 -2.09 8.26 -1.41
C PRO A 268 -1.69 9.44 -2.30
N GLN A 269 -2.42 9.72 -3.39
CA GLN A 269 -2.09 10.87 -4.25
C GLN A 269 -2.28 12.22 -3.53
N ALA A 270 -3.40 12.39 -2.82
CA ALA A 270 -3.64 13.60 -2.02
C ALA A 270 -2.63 13.74 -0.88
N TYR A 271 -2.30 12.63 -0.21
CA TYR A 271 -1.28 12.56 0.83
C TYR A 271 0.06 13.07 0.31
N TYR A 272 0.59 12.51 -0.78
CA TYR A 272 1.90 12.92 -1.28
C TYR A 272 1.92 14.30 -1.93
N ALA A 273 0.81 14.77 -2.49
CA ALA A 273 0.67 16.16 -2.92
C ALA A 273 0.84 17.13 -1.74
N SER A 274 0.22 16.82 -0.60
CA SER A 274 0.41 17.61 0.63
C SER A 274 1.83 17.49 1.18
N GLN A 275 2.40 16.28 1.20
CA GLN A 275 3.77 16.05 1.64
C GLN A 275 4.76 16.94 0.88
N LEU A 276 4.68 16.93 -0.45
CA LEU A 276 5.58 17.69 -1.31
C LEU A 276 5.40 19.21 -1.18
N ALA A 277 4.19 19.67 -0.88
CA ALA A 277 3.87 21.09 -0.72
C ALA A 277 4.44 21.67 0.58
N SER A 278 4.52 20.87 1.64
CA SER A 278 4.96 21.32 2.97
C SER A 278 6.31 20.74 3.41
N ILE A 279 7.01 20.01 2.55
CA ILE A 279 8.26 19.36 2.92
C ILE A 279 9.30 20.39 3.41
N PRO A 280 9.93 20.17 4.58
CA PRO A 280 10.94 21.08 5.10
C PRO A 280 12.22 21.03 4.27
N ASP A 281 12.93 22.17 4.23
CA ASP A 281 14.19 22.34 3.51
C ASP A 281 14.09 21.90 2.03
N LYS A 282 12.94 22.16 1.40
CA LYS A 282 12.73 21.86 -0.02
C LYS A 282 13.70 22.66 -0.88
N ASP A 283 14.48 21.96 -1.68
CA ASP A 283 15.37 22.53 -2.70
C ASP A 283 14.87 22.19 -4.12
N GLU A 284 15.62 22.64 -5.13
CA GLU A 284 15.31 22.45 -6.55
C GLU A 284 15.40 20.99 -7.02
N SER A 285 15.93 20.08 -6.20
CA SER A 285 15.99 18.65 -6.54
C SER A 285 14.66 17.93 -6.30
N TRP A 286 13.72 18.54 -5.56
CA TRP A 286 12.37 18.00 -5.39
C TRP A 286 11.50 18.30 -6.62
N PRO A 287 10.62 17.37 -7.01
CA PRO A 287 9.78 17.55 -8.18
C PRO A 287 8.74 18.66 -7.95
N GLU A 288 8.20 19.19 -9.06
CA GLU A 288 7.10 20.16 -9.03
C GLU A 288 5.77 19.52 -8.60
N SER A 289 5.55 18.24 -8.93
CA SER A 289 4.40 17.45 -8.50
C SER A 289 4.81 16.07 -7.99
N ALA A 290 4.01 15.51 -7.07
CA ALA A 290 4.28 14.22 -6.45
C ALA A 290 4.06 13.03 -7.39
N CYS A 291 3.21 13.24 -8.41
CA CYS A 291 2.88 12.32 -9.49
C CYS A 291 3.05 13.04 -10.81
#